data_AF-A0A3S9WH01-F1
#
_entry.id   AF-A0A3S9WH01-F1
#
_cell.length_a   1.000
_cell.length_b   1.000
_cell.length_c   1.000
_cell.angle_alpha   90.00
_cell.angle_beta   90.00
_cell.angle_gamma   90.00
#
_symmetry.space_group_name_H-M   'P 1'
#
loop_
_entity.id
_entity.type
_entity.pdbx_description
1 polymer ?
#
loop_
_entity_poly.entity_id
_entity_poly.type
_entity_poly.pdbx_seq_one_letter_code
_entity_poly.pdbx_strand_id
1 'polypeptide(L)'
;MDIMLDLDRLRLTKTGLTSSIDAFESAAQTNDALESSVGKPDGRSELRQKVSDFEDDWKSNRGKLQKNLDEILKQLTGIIDGWEQWDSETANGFENPTSTADVSVGKATPR
;
A
#
# COMPACT_ATOMS: atom_id res chain seq x y z
N MET A 1 0.05 -21.96 12.52
CA MET A 1 -0.07 -20.77 11.65
C MET A 1 1.32 -20.54 11.10
N ASP A 2 1.46 -20.47 9.78
CA ASP A 2 2.76 -20.38 9.10
C ASP A 2 2.97 -18.92 8.67
N ILE A 3 3.82 -18.20 9.40
CA ILE A 3 4.02 -16.76 9.26
C ILE A 3 4.56 -16.41 7.85
N MET A 4 5.38 -17.27 7.26
CA MET A 4 5.91 -17.07 5.91
C MET A 4 4.81 -17.18 4.85
N LEU A 5 3.92 -18.18 4.98
CA LEU A 5 2.75 -18.31 4.11
C LEU A 5 1.82 -17.09 4.21
N ASP A 6 1.66 -16.53 5.41
CA ASP A 6 0.85 -15.34 5.63
C ASP A 6 1.51 -14.08 5.05
N LEU A 7 2.84 -13.93 5.13
CA LEU A 7 3.57 -12.81 4.50
C LEU A 7 3.49 -12.85 2.97
N ASP A 8 3.59 -14.02 2.36
CA ASP A 8 3.44 -14.17 0.90
C ASP A 8 2.02 -13.81 0.44
N ARG A 9 1.00 -14.15 1.23
CA ARG A 9 -0.38 -13.70 0.98
C ARG A 9 -0.52 -12.19 1.09
N LEU A 10 0.15 -11.55 2.05
CA LEU A 10 0.16 -10.09 2.18
C LEU A 10 0.84 -9.44 0.96
N ARG A 11 1.97 -9.98 0.48
CA ARG A 11 2.64 -9.52 -0.74
C ARG A 11 1.74 -9.65 -1.97
N LEU A 12 1.07 -10.80 -2.15
CA LEU A 12 0.13 -11.00 -3.24
C LEU A 12 -1.04 -10.02 -3.18
N THR A 13 -1.57 -9.80 -1.97
CA THR A 13 -2.65 -8.82 -1.74
C THR A 13 -2.20 -7.40 -2.07
N LYS A 14 -0.95 -7.04 -1.73
CA LYS A 14 -0.35 -5.73 -2.06
C LYS A 14 -0.32 -5.53 -3.56
N THR A 15 0.20 -6.51 -4.31
CA THR A 15 0.23 -6.45 -5.78
C THR A 15 -1.18 -6.34 -6.39
N GLY A 16 -2.13 -7.14 -5.90
CA GLY A 16 -3.51 -7.09 -6.38
C GLY A 16 -4.19 -5.75 -6.10
N LEU A 17 -3.95 -5.18 -4.91
CA LEU A 17 -4.49 -3.87 -4.53
C LEU A 17 -3.89 -2.76 -5.39
N THR A 18 -2.57 -2.73 -5.60
CA THR A 18 -1.92 -1.76 -6.50
C THR A 18 -2.51 -1.84 -7.91
N SER A 19 -2.63 -3.05 -8.48
CA SER A 19 -3.23 -3.22 -9.80
C SER A 19 -4.69 -2.76 -9.86
N SER A 20 -5.44 -2.94 -8.76
CA SER A 20 -6.83 -2.51 -8.68
C SER A 20 -6.96 -1.00 -8.61
N ILE A 21 -6.06 -0.33 -7.87
CA ILE A 21 -5.97 1.14 -7.82
C ILE A 21 -5.67 1.70 -9.21
N ASP A 22 -4.67 1.16 -9.90
CA ASP A 22 -4.29 1.62 -11.25
C ASP A 22 -5.44 1.45 -12.25
N ALA A 23 -6.09 0.28 -12.25
CA ALA A 23 -7.24 0.02 -13.11
C ALA A 23 -8.41 0.96 -12.80
N PHE A 24 -8.64 1.25 -11.51
CA PHE A 24 -9.68 2.15 -11.06
C PHE A 24 -9.41 3.59 -11.51
N GLU A 25 -8.18 4.10 -11.38
CA GLU A 25 -7.75 5.41 -11.89
C GLU A 25 -7.85 5.53 -13.42
N SER A 26 -7.55 4.46 -14.14
CA SER A 26 -7.60 4.46 -15.60
C SER A 26 -9.04 4.54 -16.13
N ALA A 27 -9.95 3.72 -15.58
CA ALA A 27 -11.37 3.74 -15.95
C ALA A 27 -12.02 5.11 -15.67
N ALA A 28 -11.57 5.73 -14.59
CA ALA A 28 -11.97 7.01 -14.06
C ALA A 28 -11.84 8.18 -15.07
N GLN A 29 -10.73 8.25 -15.82
CA GLN A 29 -10.46 9.33 -16.77
C GLN A 29 -11.50 9.42 -17.91
N THR A 30 -12.22 8.33 -18.19
CA THR A 30 -13.27 8.28 -19.23
C THR A 30 -14.45 9.21 -18.93
N ASN A 31 -14.71 9.50 -17.65
CA ASN A 31 -15.92 10.19 -17.22
C ASN A 31 -15.72 11.69 -16.92
N ASP A 32 -14.49 12.21 -17.00
CA ASP A 32 -14.17 13.56 -16.52
C ASP A 32 -14.59 14.69 -17.51
N ALA A 33 -15.22 14.35 -18.64
CA ALA A 33 -15.65 15.30 -19.68
C ALA A 33 -16.95 14.90 -20.42
N LEU A 34 -17.79 14.06 -19.81
CA LEU A 34 -19.11 13.71 -20.32
C LEU A 34 -20.00 14.95 -20.53
N GLU A 35 -19.95 15.95 -19.65
CA GLU A 35 -20.73 17.19 -19.76
C GLU A 35 -20.45 17.91 -21.10
N SER A 36 -19.18 17.91 -21.53
CA SER A 36 -18.77 18.52 -22.79
C SER A 36 -19.35 17.82 -24.02
N SER A 37 -19.72 16.55 -23.88
CA SER A 37 -20.40 15.76 -24.92
C SER A 37 -21.92 16.01 -24.95
N VAL A 38 -22.47 16.69 -23.94
CA VAL A 38 -23.89 17.02 -23.86
C VAL A 38 -24.12 18.45 -24.38
N GLY A 39 -24.78 18.54 -25.54
CA GLY A 39 -25.17 19.81 -26.14
C GLY A 39 -26.28 20.56 -25.39
N LYS A 40 -26.62 21.75 -25.89
CA LYS A 40 -27.73 22.59 -25.38
C LYS A 40 -28.79 22.81 -26.47
N PRO A 41 -29.56 21.77 -26.85
CA PRO A 41 -30.60 21.91 -27.87
C PRO A 41 -31.67 22.89 -27.41
N ASP A 42 -32.08 23.81 -28.29
CA ASP A 42 -33.05 24.88 -27.99
C ASP A 42 -32.69 25.70 -26.72
N GLY A 43 -31.40 25.83 -26.41
CA GLY A 43 -30.92 26.53 -25.20
C GLY A 43 -31.16 25.77 -23.89
N ARG A 44 -31.72 24.56 -23.93
CA ARG A 44 -31.99 23.72 -22.76
C ARG A 44 -30.70 23.10 -22.23
N SER A 45 -30.38 23.35 -20.97
CA SER A 45 -29.15 22.90 -20.33
C SER A 45 -29.37 21.97 -19.14
N GLU A 46 -30.59 21.53 -18.86
CA GLU A 46 -30.92 20.75 -17.68
C GLU A 46 -30.24 19.37 -17.69
N LEU A 47 -30.16 18.72 -18.87
CA LEU A 47 -29.42 17.46 -19.01
C LEU A 47 -27.92 17.68 -18.78
N ARG A 48 -27.37 18.74 -19.37
CA ARG A 48 -25.96 19.11 -19.19
C ARG A 48 -25.64 19.38 -17.72
N GLN A 49 -26.50 20.13 -17.01
CA GLN A 49 -26.33 20.40 -15.59
C GLN A 49 -26.35 19.11 -14.76
N LYS A 50 -27.30 18.21 -15.01
CA LYS A 50 -27.33 16.91 -14.32
C LYS A 50 -26.09 16.07 -14.55
N VAL A 51 -25.51 16.15 -15.75
CA VAL A 51 -24.25 15.46 -16.06
C VAL A 51 -23.07 16.12 -15.34
N SER A 52 -23.03 17.45 -15.26
CA SER A 52 -22.04 18.18 -14.45
C SER A 52 -22.12 17.78 -12.97
N ASP A 53 -23.33 17.77 -12.40
CA ASP A 53 -23.54 17.40 -11.00
C ASP A 53 -23.08 15.95 -10.74
N PHE A 54 -23.39 15.04 -11.68
CA PHE A 54 -22.91 13.65 -11.64
C PHE A 54 -21.38 13.56 -11.69
N GLU A 55 -20.73 14.31 -12.58
CA GLU A 55 -19.26 14.32 -12.70
C GLU A 55 -18.59 14.78 -11.40
N ASP A 56 -19.11 15.84 -10.78
CA ASP A 56 -18.59 16.38 -9.53
C ASP A 56 -18.74 15.36 -8.39
N ASP A 57 -19.92 14.76 -8.24
CA ASP A 57 -20.18 13.72 -7.25
C ASP A 57 -19.33 12.47 -7.49
N TRP A 58 -19.22 12.02 -8.73
CA TRP A 58 -18.39 10.89 -9.13
C TRP A 58 -16.93 11.12 -8.79
N LYS A 59 -16.37 12.28 -9.18
CA LYS A 59 -14.99 12.67 -8.90
C LYS A 59 -14.73 12.76 -7.40
N SER A 60 -15.64 13.36 -6.64
CA SER A 60 -15.53 13.48 -5.18
C SER A 60 -15.52 12.12 -4.48
N ASN A 61 -16.48 11.25 -4.82
CA ASN A 61 -16.57 9.91 -4.23
C ASN A 61 -15.39 9.02 -4.62
N ARG A 62 -14.95 9.10 -5.89
CA ARG A 62 -13.75 8.40 -6.37
C ARG A 62 -12.49 8.85 -5.63
N GLY A 63 -12.28 10.16 -5.47
CA GLY A 63 -11.12 10.69 -4.74
C GLY A 63 -11.07 10.21 -3.29
N LYS A 64 -12.23 10.10 -2.63
CA LYS A 64 -12.33 9.52 -1.28
C LYS A 64 -11.97 8.03 -1.28
N LEU A 65 -12.48 7.26 -2.24
CA LEU A 65 -12.18 5.83 -2.34
C LEU A 65 -10.70 5.59 -2.61
N GLN A 66 -10.10 6.33 -3.55
CA GLN A 66 -8.68 6.25 -3.85
C GLN A 66 -7.83 6.51 -2.60
N LYS A 67 -8.12 7.59 -1.87
CA LYS A 67 -7.41 7.89 -0.61
C LYS A 67 -7.47 6.73 0.39
N ASN A 68 -8.63 6.08 0.53
CA ASN A 68 -8.78 4.94 1.43
C ASN A 68 -7.97 3.73 0.95
N LEU A 69 -7.95 3.46 -0.36
CA LEU A 69 -7.16 2.36 -0.93
C LEU A 69 -5.66 2.60 -0.77
N ASP A 70 -5.19 3.83 -0.97
CA ASP A 70 -3.80 4.23 -0.75
C ASP A 70 -3.40 4.07 0.73
N GLU A 71 -4.30 4.40 1.66
CA GLU A 71 -4.07 4.22 3.09
C GLU A 71 -3.94 2.73 3.47
N ILE A 72 -4.81 1.87 2.92
CA ILE A 72 -4.72 0.42 3.10
C ILE A 72 -3.40 -0.12 2.52
N LEU A 73 -3.04 0.32 1.30
CA LEU A 73 -1.79 -0.07 0.65
C LEU A 73 -0.56 0.33 1.48
N LYS A 74 -0.60 1.53 2.07
CA LYS A 74 0.44 2.02 2.98
C LYS A 74 0.55 1.16 4.23
N GLN A 75 -0.56 0.84 4.87
CA GLN A 75 -0.57 -0.03 6.06
C GLN A 75 -0.03 -1.42 5.75
N LEU A 76 -0.48 -2.01 4.63
CA LEU A 76 -0.02 -3.32 4.17
C LEU A 76 1.47 -3.34 3.88
N THR A 77 1.97 -2.30 3.21
CA THR A 77 3.40 -2.11 2.96
C THR A 77 4.18 -2.01 4.26
N GLY A 78 3.73 -1.19 5.21
CA GLY A 78 4.39 -1.05 6.50
C GLY A 78 4.48 -2.36 7.31
N ILE A 79 3.46 -3.22 7.22
CA ILE A 79 3.49 -4.55 7.85
C ILE A 79 4.55 -5.43 7.19
N ILE A 80 4.58 -5.49 5.86
CA ILE A 80 5.55 -6.31 5.11
C ILE A 80 6.97 -5.84 5.40
N ASP A 81 7.22 -4.53 5.27
CA ASP A 81 8.53 -3.94 5.48
C ASP A 81 9.03 -4.18 6.92
N GLY A 82 8.15 -4.06 7.91
CA GLY A 82 8.49 -4.32 9.31
C GLY A 82 8.88 -5.78 9.58
N TRP A 83 8.22 -6.73 8.93
CA TRP A 83 8.60 -8.15 9.03
C TRP A 83 9.92 -8.45 8.32
N GLU A 84 10.12 -7.92 7.12
CA GLU A 84 11.38 -8.09 6.37
C GLU A 84 12.57 -7.48 7.10
N GLN A 85 12.38 -6.31 7.72
CA GLN A 85 13.39 -5.69 8.56
C GLN A 85 13.72 -6.58 9.77
N TRP A 86 12.70 -7.04 10.50
CA TRP A 86 12.88 -7.90 11.67
C TRP A 86 13.60 -9.21 11.32
N ASP A 87 13.23 -9.85 10.20
CA ASP A 87 13.86 -11.09 9.73
C ASP A 87 15.34 -10.89 9.43
N SER A 88 15.67 -9.80 8.70
CA SER A 88 17.06 -9.43 8.39
C SER A 88 17.87 -9.12 9.64
N GLU A 89 17.35 -8.34 10.58
CA GLU A 89 18.02 -8.01 11.83
C GLU A 89 18.28 -9.26 12.68
N THR A 90 17.30 -10.17 12.74
CA THR A 90 17.40 -11.42 13.50
C THR A 90 18.43 -12.37 12.87
N ALA A 91 18.41 -12.54 11.55
CA ALA A 91 19.39 -13.36 10.83
C ALA A 91 20.82 -12.86 11.07
N ASN A 92 21.05 -11.55 10.95
CA ASN A 92 22.35 -10.94 11.25
C ASN A 92 22.78 -11.14 12.71
N GLY A 93 21.84 -11.15 13.66
CA GLY A 93 22.12 -11.43 15.08
C GLY A 93 22.58 -12.88 15.33
N PHE A 94 22.13 -13.84 14.53
CA PHE A 94 22.53 -15.25 14.62
C PHE A 94 23.85 -15.56 13.90
N GLU A 95 24.18 -14.84 12.84
CA GLU A 95 25.46 -14.97 12.13
C GLU A 95 26.65 -14.35 12.89
N ASN A 96 26.38 -13.59 13.95
CA ASN A 96 27.37 -12.94 14.80
C ASN A 96 27.43 -13.51 16.24
N PRO A 97 27.65 -14.83 16.48
CA PRO A 97 27.62 -15.41 17.82
C PRO A 97 28.90 -15.16 18.65
N THR A 98 29.67 -14.07 18.46
CA THR A 98 30.92 -13.88 19.23
C THR A 98 31.24 -12.42 19.57
N SER A 99 31.01 -12.08 20.84
CA SER A 99 32.05 -11.47 21.69
C SER A 99 31.79 -11.80 23.17
N THR A 100 31.82 -13.09 23.51
CA THR A 100 31.92 -13.59 24.89
C THR A 100 32.99 -14.69 24.94
N ALA A 101 34.20 -14.34 24.52
CA ALA A 101 35.38 -15.19 24.68
C ALA A 101 36.53 -14.36 25.27
N ASP A 102 36.31 -13.80 26.46
CA ASP A 102 37.39 -13.28 27.30
C ASP A 102 37.09 -13.58 28.78
N VAL A 103 37.01 -14.87 29.11
CA VAL A 103 37.25 -15.34 30.48
C VAL A 103 38.55 -16.13 30.41
N SER A 104 39.67 -15.40 30.37
CA SER A 104 40.99 -15.98 30.59
C SER A 104 41.04 -16.50 32.02
N VAL A 105 40.82 -17.81 32.18
CA VAL A 105 41.09 -18.55 33.40
C VAL A 105 42.60 -18.50 33.65
N GLY A 106 43.01 -17.55 34.49
CA GLY A 106 44.38 -17.46 35.02
C GLY A 106 44.69 -18.69 35.86
N LYS A 107 45.40 -19.66 35.27
CA LYS A 107 45.96 -20.83 35.96
C LYS A 107 47.11 -20.39 36.88
N ALA A 108 47.04 -20.86 38.12
CA ALA A 108 47.84 -20.51 39.29
C ALA A 108 49.38 -20.71 39.21
N THR A 109 50.13 -20.01 40.08
CA THR A 109 51.27 -20.59 40.84
C THR A 109 51.54 -19.80 42.16
N PRO A 110 51.96 -20.45 43.26
CA PRO A 110 51.92 -19.91 44.63
C PRO A 110 53.27 -19.36 45.14
N ARG A 111 53.24 -18.63 46.27
CA ARG A 111 54.39 -18.45 47.19
C ARG A 111 54.06 -19.07 48.53
#